data_AF-A0A2G5NDQ2-F1
#
_entry.id   AF-A0A2G5NDQ2-F1
#
_cell.length_a   1.000
_cell.length_b   1.000
_cell.length_c   1.000
_cell.angle_alpha   90.00
_cell.angle_beta   90.00
_cell.angle_gamma   90.00
#
_symmetry.space_group_name_H-M   'P 1'
#
loop_
_entity.id
_entity.type
_entity.pdbx_description
1 polymer ?
#
loop_
_entity_poly.entity_id
_entity_poly.type
_entity_poly.pdbx_seq_one_letter_code
_entity_poly.pdbx_strand_id
1 'polypeptide(L)' 'MYATEEQGVLWVEYKDDATAFNGEKKDVLDGKGVLNNEISSIIFSKLKEVGIDSHFIKRLSSTEQLVKSVE' A
#
# COMPACT_ATOMS: atom_id res chain seq x y z
N MET A 1 5.03 -3.44 -6.90
CA MET A 1 4.15 -4.57 -6.61
C MET A 1 4.84 -5.82 -7.11
N TYR A 2 4.80 -6.87 -6.31
CA TYR A 2 5.50 -8.12 -6.53
C TYR A 2 4.51 -9.28 -6.35
N ALA A 3 4.68 -10.34 -7.14
CA ALA A 3 3.95 -11.58 -6.93
C ALA A 3 4.44 -12.27 -5.64
N THR A 4 3.56 -13.04 -5.00
CA THR A 4 3.92 -13.94 -3.90
C THR A 4 3.74 -15.39 -4.34
N GLU A 5 4.14 -16.34 -3.50
CA GLU A 5 3.88 -17.77 -3.73
C GLU A 5 2.38 -18.12 -3.61
N GLU A 6 1.60 -17.29 -2.91
CA GLU A 6 0.17 -17.49 -2.73
C GLU A 6 -0.62 -16.84 -3.88
N GLN A 7 -1.37 -17.66 -4.62
CA GLN A 7 -2.17 -17.19 -5.74
C GLN A 7 -3.23 -16.19 -5.27
N GLY A 8 -3.30 -15.05 -5.96
CA GLY A 8 -4.22 -13.97 -5.61
C GLY A 8 -3.74 -13.05 -4.49
N VAL A 9 -2.51 -13.24 -3.99
CA VAL A 9 -1.86 -12.35 -3.01
C VAL A 9 -0.67 -11.64 -3.64
N LEU A 10 -0.65 -10.32 -3.48
CA LEU A 10 0.40 -9.43 -3.96
C LEU A 10 1.12 -8.77 -2.80
N TRP A 11 2.42 -8.54 -2.98
CA TRP A 11 3.26 -7.75 -2.09
C TRP A 11 3.40 -6.34 -2.65
N VAL A 12 2.99 -5.34 -1.88
CA VAL A 12 3.09 -3.92 -2.21
C VAL A 12 4.18 -3.27 -1.36
N GLU A 13 5.09 -2.56 -2.03
CA GLU A 13 6.09 -1.69 -1.41
C GLU A 13 5.75 -0.23 -1.76
N TYR A 14 5.67 0.62 -0.74
CA TYR A 14 5.43 2.04 -0.88
C TYR A 14 6.74 2.81 -1.02
N LYS A 15 6.80 3.68 -2.02
CA LYS A 15 7.99 4.49 -2.34
C LYS A 15 7.84 5.93 -1.91
N ASP A 16 9.00 6.55 -1.69
CA ASP A 16 9.15 7.97 -1.40
C ASP A 16 8.97 8.85 -2.65
N ASP A 17 8.97 8.26 -3.84
CA ASP A 17 8.68 8.94 -5.09
C ASP A 17 7.31 9.64 -5.04
N ALA A 18 7.31 10.95 -5.17
CA ALA A 18 6.13 11.77 -5.36
C ALA A 18 6.05 12.18 -6.82
N THR A 19 4.89 11.94 -7.44
CA THR A 19 4.62 12.40 -8.81
C THR A 19 3.42 13.32 -8.83
N ALA A 20 3.48 14.36 -9.66
CA ALA A 20 2.39 15.29 -9.89
C ALA A 20 2.27 15.62 -11.39
N PHE A 21 1.13 16.18 -11.79
CA PHE A 21 0.87 16.59 -13.18
C PHE A 21 1.10 15.43 -14.19
N ASN A 22 0.43 14.28 -14.00
CA ASN A 22 0.59 13.10 -14.86
C ASN A 22 2.05 12.59 -15.00
N GLY A 23 2.86 12.79 -13.96
CA GLY A 23 4.26 12.34 -13.92
C GLY A 23 5.25 13.33 -14.53
N GLU A 24 4.82 14.52 -14.95
CA GLU A 24 5.70 15.61 -15.40
C GLU A 24 6.59 16.12 -14.27
N LYS A 25 6.10 16.09 -13.03
CA LYS A 25 6.92 16.36 -11.84
C LYS A 25 7.18 15.07 -11.09
N LYS A 26 8.46 14.81 -10.82
CA LYS A 26 8.94 13.72 -9.97
C LYS A 26 9.86 14.31 -8.91
N ASP A 27 9.62 13.94 -7.67
CA ASP A 27 10.45 14.33 -6.54
C ASP A 27 10.54 13.14 -5.57
N VAL A 28 11.53 13.16 -4.69
CA VAL A 28 11.68 12.15 -3.63
C VAL A 28 11.39 12.83 -2.29
N LEU A 29 10.29 12.42 -1.66
CA LEU A 29 9.90 12.92 -0.35
C LEU A 29 10.25 11.87 0.72
N ASP A 30 11.33 12.11 1.45
CA ASP A 30 11.83 11.18 2.47
C ASP A 30 10.73 10.80 3.48
N GLY A 31 10.56 9.50 3.70
CA GLY A 31 9.57 8.95 4.63
C GLY A 31 8.12 8.95 4.13
N LYS A 32 7.84 9.42 2.92
CA LYS A 32 6.49 9.38 2.33
C LYS A 32 5.96 7.95 2.21
N GLY A 33 6.81 7.01 1.81
CA GLY A 33 6.46 5.60 1.66
C GLY A 33 6.04 4.98 3.00
N VAL A 34 6.79 5.27 4.07
CA VAL A 34 6.48 4.83 5.43
C VAL A 34 5.13 5.39 5.89
N LEU A 35 4.94 6.71 5.77
CA LEU A 35 3.70 7.37 6.18
C LEU A 35 2.50 6.85 5.39
N ASN A 36 2.62 6.69 4.08
CA ASN A 36 1.54 6.17 3.25
C ASN A 36 1.16 4.74 3.60
N ASN A 37 2.14 3.86 3.81
CA ASN A 37 1.89 2.48 4.19
C ASN A 37 1.19 2.40 5.57
N GLU A 38 1.65 3.20 6.54
CA GLU A 38 1.06 3.25 7.87
C GLU A 38 -0.36 3.81 7.87
N ILE A 39 -0.58 4.98 7.25
CA ILE A 39 -1.89 5.61 7.16
C ILE A 39 -2.88 4.68 6.42
N SER A 40 -2.46 4.10 5.29
CA SER A 40 -3.28 3.15 4.52
C SER A 40 -3.66 1.93 5.35
N SER A 41 -2.68 1.32 6.05
CA SER A 41 -2.91 0.16 6.91
C SER A 41 -3.92 0.45 8.02
N ILE A 42 -3.82 1.62 8.66
CA ILE A 42 -4.77 2.05 9.71
C ILE A 42 -6.17 2.21 9.13
N ILE A 43 -6.31 2.92 8.01
CA ILE A 43 -7.61 3.15 7.38
C ILE A 43 -8.27 1.82 6.98
N PHE A 44 -7.56 0.93 6.30
CA PHE A 44 -8.14 -0.35 5.87
C PHE A 44 -8.49 -1.26 7.05
N SER A 45 -7.69 -1.24 8.12
CA SER A 45 -8.04 -1.96 9.35
C SER A 45 -9.32 -1.42 9.97
N LYS A 46 -9.48 -0.08 10.03
CA LYS A 46 -10.68 0.58 10.54
C LYS A 46 -11.92 0.31 9.69
N LEU A 47 -11.77 0.27 8.36
CA LEU A 47 -12.85 -0.12 7.45
C LEU A 47 -13.28 -1.56 7.70
N LYS A 48 -12.33 -2.48 7.92
CA LYS A 48 -12.64 -3.87 8.22
C LYS A 48 -13.39 -4.03 9.55
N GLU A 49 -13.02 -3.25 10.58
CA GLU A 49 -13.72 -3.24 11.88
C GLU A 49 -15.20 -2.89 11.75
N VAL A 50 -15.58 -2.05 10.77
CA VAL A 50 -16.99 -1.67 10.51
C VAL A 50 -17.65 -2.52 9.42
N GLY A 51 -17.02 -3.62 8.99
CA GLY A 51 -17.59 -4.58 8.04
C GLY A 51 -17.39 -4.21 6.56
N ILE A 52 -16.54 -3.23 6.24
CA ILE A 52 -16.22 -2.86 4.87
C ILE A 52 -15.00 -3.67 4.41
N ASP A 53 -15.20 -4.51 3.39
CA ASP A 53 -14.14 -5.30 2.79
C ASP A 53 -13.23 -4.47 1.87
N SER A 54 -11.96 -4.85 1.82
CA SER A 54 -10.97 -4.25 0.95
C SER A 54 -9.92 -5.29 0.50
N HIS A 55 -9.00 -4.86 -0.36
CA HIS A 55 -7.87 -5.68 -0.78
C HIS A 55 -6.82 -5.87 0.33
N PHE A 56 -6.81 -5.04 1.38
CA PHE A 56 -5.80 -5.12 2.44
C PHE A 56 -5.84 -6.46 3.19
N ILE A 57 -4.69 -7.12 3.32
CA ILE A 57 -4.54 -8.35 4.11
C ILE A 57 -3.81 -8.03 5.42
N LYS A 58 -2.57 -7.55 5.35
CA LYS A 58 -1.76 -7.15 6.52
C LYS A 58 -0.56 -6.29 6.15
N ARG A 59 -0.09 -5.48 7.09
CA ARG A 59 1.21 -4.79 7.02
C ARG A 59 2.36 -5.77 7.28
N LEU A 60 3.43 -5.71 6.49
CA LEU A 60 4.64 -6.55 6.66
C LEU A 60 5.79 -5.77 7.32
N SER A 61 5.98 -4.52 6.92
CA SER A 61 7.06 -3.66 7.42
C SER A 61 6.62 -2.19 7.43
N SER A 62 7.54 -1.25 7.65
CA SER A 62 7.25 0.18 7.58
C SER A 62 6.83 0.63 6.19
N THR A 63 7.32 -0.01 5.12
CA THR A 63 7.02 0.37 3.73
C THR A 63 6.24 -0.70 2.96
N GLU A 64 5.96 -1.85 3.56
CA GLU A 64 5.41 -3.00 2.83
C GLU A 64 4.12 -3.56 3.44
N GLN A 65 3.25 -4.09 2.58
CA GLN A 65 2.03 -4.79 2.95
C GLN A 65 1.68 -5.92 1.96
N LEU A 66 0.87 -6.88 2.41
CA LEU A 66 0.20 -7.86 1.57
C LEU A 66 -1.22 -7.41 1.25
N VAL A 67 -1.62 -7.65 0.01
CA VAL A 67 -2.96 -7.34 -0.47
C VAL A 67 -3.49 -8.46 -1.37
N LYS A 68 -4.82 -8.55 -1.49
CA LYS A 68 -5.50 -9.36 -2.49
C LYS A 68 -5.33 -8.71 -3.86
N SER A 69 -5.06 -9.50 -4.88
CA SER A 69 -5.19 -9.06 -6.27
C SER A 69 -6.64 -8.71 -6.56
N VAL A 70 -6.87 -7.60 -7.26
CA VAL A 70 -8.18 -7.12 -7.71
C VAL A 70 -8.13 -6.85 -9.22
N GLU A 71 -9.26 -7.00 -9.92
CA GLU A 71 -9.43 -6.68 -11.34
C GLU A 71 -9.90 -5.24 -11.57
#